data_AF-A0A1J3K4X6-F1
#
_entry.id   AF-A0A1J3K4X6-F1
#
_cell.length_a   1.000
_cell.length_b   1.000
_cell.length_c   1.000
_cell.angle_alpha   90.00
_cell.angle_beta   90.00
_cell.angle_gamma   90.00
#
_symmetry.space_group_name_H-M   'P 1'
#
loop_
_entity.id
_entity.type
_entity.pdbx_description
1 polymer ?
#
loop_
_entity_poly.entity_id
_entity_poly.type
_entity_poly.pdbx_seq_one_letter_code
_entity_poly.pdbx_strand_id
1 'polypeptide(L)'
;NIKRYWIKGPKAGSSEDFTNSVSNPDNIKRIGSSGNFWVASVVNSATGPTNPSAVKVSSDGKVLQTISVKDKFGNTLVSEVNEFKGSLYIGTLFGTFAGILKL
;
A
#
# COMPACT_ATOMS: atom_id res chain seq x y z
N ASN A 1 -7.50 -5.02 7.82
CA ASN A 1 -8.45 -3.93 8.10
C ASN A 1 -7.65 -2.65 8.24
N ILE A 2 -7.92 -1.65 7.39
CA ILE A 2 -7.38 -0.30 7.52
C ILE A 2 -8.50 0.56 8.09
N LYS A 3 -8.19 1.36 9.12
CA LYS A 3 -9.12 2.32 9.73
C LYS A 3 -8.74 3.76 9.36
N ARG A 4 -9.74 4.62 9.24
CA ARG A 4 -9.56 6.06 9.15
C ARG A 4 -9.77 6.66 10.53
N TYR A 5 -8.80 7.45 10.98
CA TYR A 5 -8.91 8.27 12.18
C TYR A 5 -9.13 9.73 11.79
N TRP A 6 -10.15 10.37 12.37
CA TRP A 6 -10.47 11.76 12.10
C TRP A 6 -9.69 12.69 13.04
N ILE A 7 -8.78 13.50 12.49
CA ILE A 7 -7.94 14.43 13.27
C ILE A 7 -8.67 15.76 13.55
N LYS A 8 -9.54 16.20 12.64
CA LYS A 8 -10.27 17.50 12.69
C LYS A 8 -11.70 17.35 12.17
N GLY A 9 -12.51 18.37 12.41
CA GLY A 9 -13.91 18.45 11.96
C GLY A 9 -14.91 17.80 12.92
N PRO A 10 -16.19 17.68 12.55
CA PRO A 10 -17.25 17.19 13.44
C PRO A 10 -17.06 15.76 13.95
N LYS A 11 -16.24 14.95 13.28
CA LYS A 11 -15.91 13.57 13.67
C LYS A 11 -14.57 13.45 14.41
N ALA A 12 -13.88 14.55 14.73
CA ALA A 12 -12.55 14.51 15.33
C ALA A 12 -12.49 13.60 16.57
N GLY A 13 -11.42 12.80 16.68
CA GLY A 13 -11.25 11.83 17.76
C GLY A 13 -11.85 10.45 17.48
N SER A 14 -12.71 10.32 16.47
CA SER A 14 -13.34 9.04 16.12
C SER A 14 -12.55 8.27 15.04
N SER A 15 -12.84 6.97 14.94
CA SER A 15 -12.37 6.10 13.87
C SER A 15 -13.52 5.42 13.15
N GLU A 16 -13.34 5.16 11.86
CA GLU A 16 -14.26 4.36 11.04
C GLU A 16 -13.47 3.34 10.21
N ASP A 17 -14.13 2.24 9.82
CA ASP A 17 -13.54 1.31 8.86
C ASP A 17 -13.33 2.03 7.53
N PHE A 18 -12.10 2.00 7.03
CA PHE A 18 -11.76 2.61 5.75
C PHE A 18 -11.80 1.58 4.62
N THR A 19 -11.08 0.45 4.79
CA THR A 19 -11.15 -0.66 3.84
C THR A 19 -10.69 -1.97 4.46
N ASN A 20 -11.29 -3.08 4.01
CA ASN A 20 -10.88 -4.45 4.32
C ASN A 20 -10.30 -5.18 3.11
N SER A 21 -10.19 -4.51 1.97
CA SER A 21 -9.84 -5.13 0.68
C SER A 21 -8.34 -5.24 0.43
N VAL A 22 -7.49 -4.83 1.38
CA VAL A 22 -6.03 -4.95 1.29
C VAL A 22 -5.53 -6.01 2.26
N SER A 23 -4.79 -7.00 1.74
CA SER A 23 -4.21 -8.10 2.53
C SER A 23 -2.92 -7.66 3.21
N ASN A 24 -2.80 -7.87 4.53
CA ASN A 24 -1.63 -7.50 5.33
C ASN A 24 -1.03 -6.13 4.94
N PRO A 25 -1.81 -5.04 5.04
CA PRO A 25 -1.35 -3.72 4.65
C PRO A 25 -0.19 -3.28 5.56
N ASP A 26 0.82 -2.68 4.94
CA ASP A 26 1.96 -2.04 5.62
C ASP A 26 1.87 -0.51 5.41
N ASN A 27 2.92 0.17 4.92
CA ASN A 27 2.87 1.62 4.75
C ASN A 27 1.84 2.07 3.70
N ILE A 28 1.20 3.21 4.01
CA ILE A 28 0.21 3.89 3.17
C ILE A 28 0.77 5.25 2.74
N LYS A 29 0.80 5.53 1.44
CA LYS A 29 1.29 6.80 0.87
C LYS A 29 0.22 7.50 0.05
N ARG A 30 0.04 8.80 0.28
CA ARG A 30 -0.94 9.61 -0.44
C ARG A 30 -0.47 9.94 -1.85
N ILE A 31 -1.38 9.92 -2.80
CA ILE A 31 -1.12 10.19 -4.22
C ILE A 31 -1.56 11.62 -4.56
N GLY A 32 -0.58 12.53 -4.65
CA GLY A 32 -0.79 13.90 -5.13
C GLY A 32 -1.99 14.59 -4.48
N SER A 33 -2.73 15.38 -5.27
CA SER A 33 -3.97 16.04 -4.84
C SER A 33 -5.22 15.16 -4.92
N SER A 34 -5.14 14.01 -5.61
CA SER A 34 -6.29 13.10 -5.83
C SER A 34 -6.94 12.59 -4.55
N GLY A 35 -6.17 12.53 -3.46
CA GLY A 35 -6.62 11.95 -2.19
C GLY A 35 -6.63 10.43 -2.17
N ASN A 36 -6.21 9.77 -3.26
CA ASN A 36 -6.00 8.32 -3.31
C ASN A 36 -4.71 7.93 -2.59
N PHE A 37 -4.50 6.64 -2.42
CA PHE A 37 -3.40 6.07 -1.67
C PHE A 37 -2.76 4.90 -2.42
N TRP A 38 -1.45 4.73 -2.28
CA TRP A 38 -0.77 3.46 -2.47
C TRP A 38 -0.58 2.79 -1.11
N VAL A 39 -0.79 1.48 -1.07
CA VAL A 39 -0.60 0.65 0.12
C VAL A 39 0.31 -0.50 -0.25
N ALA A 40 1.40 -0.67 0.50
CA ALA A 40 2.20 -1.89 0.44
C ALA A 40 1.40 -3.05 1.03
N SER A 41 1.36 -4.18 0.34
CA SER A 41 0.48 -5.30 0.65
C SER A 41 1.20 -6.61 0.42
N VAL A 42 0.86 -7.63 1.20
CA VAL A 42 1.37 -8.99 0.98
C VAL A 42 0.30 -10.04 1.25
N VAL A 43 0.20 -11.02 0.35
CA VAL A 43 -0.58 -12.24 0.59
C VAL A 43 0.36 -13.33 1.10
N ASN A 44 -0.07 -14.08 2.12
CA ASN A 44 0.66 -15.19 2.79
C ASN A 44 1.93 -14.74 3.54
N SER A 45 1.78 -14.11 4.71
CA SER A 45 2.88 -13.54 5.49
C SER A 45 3.58 -14.51 6.48
N ALA A 46 3.05 -15.71 6.74
CA ALA A 46 3.48 -16.51 7.90
C ALA A 46 4.21 -17.84 7.59
N THR A 47 3.86 -18.58 6.52
CA THR A 47 4.32 -19.98 6.38
C THR A 47 4.58 -20.45 4.93
N GLY A 48 4.73 -19.54 3.97
CA GLY A 48 4.96 -19.91 2.56
C GLY A 48 5.43 -18.77 1.67
N PRO A 49 5.52 -19.00 0.34
CA PRO A 49 5.87 -17.97 -0.62
C PRO A 49 4.91 -16.77 -0.52
N THR A 50 5.49 -15.59 -0.30
CA THR A 50 4.75 -14.34 -0.17
C THR A 50 4.39 -13.80 -1.55
N ASN A 51 3.28 -13.10 -1.69
CA ASN A 51 2.92 -12.39 -2.91
C ASN A 51 2.85 -10.89 -2.62
N PRO A 52 3.99 -10.17 -2.72
CA PRO A 52 4.03 -8.73 -2.47
C PRO A 52 3.33 -7.97 -3.60
N SER A 53 2.62 -6.91 -3.25
CA SER A 53 1.88 -6.07 -4.20
C SER A 53 1.84 -4.60 -3.78
N ALA A 54 1.76 -3.74 -4.79
CA ALA A 54 1.35 -2.35 -4.65
C ALA A 54 -0.16 -2.26 -4.89
N VAL A 55 -0.93 -1.75 -3.92
CA VAL A 55 -2.38 -1.63 -4.04
C VAL A 55 -2.78 -0.15 -4.03
N LYS A 56 -3.42 0.32 -5.11
CA LYS A 56 -3.99 1.66 -5.22
C LYS A 56 -5.39 1.64 -4.65
N VAL A 57 -5.64 2.49 -3.66
CA VAL A 57 -6.93 2.63 -2.99
C VAL A 57 -7.43 4.05 -3.18
N SER A 58 -8.71 4.22 -3.50
CA SER A 58 -9.34 5.52 -3.62
C SER A 58 -9.48 6.23 -2.26
N SER A 59 -9.78 7.52 -2.30
CA SER A 59 -10.10 8.30 -1.09
C SER A 59 -11.33 7.81 -0.31
N ASP A 60 -12.19 6.99 -0.91
CA ASP A 60 -13.36 6.36 -0.28
C ASP A 60 -13.14 4.88 0.09
N GLY A 61 -11.92 4.34 -0.08
CA GLY A 61 -11.56 3.00 0.40
C GLY A 61 -11.74 1.86 -0.61
N LYS A 62 -12.05 2.17 -1.87
CA LYS A 62 -12.17 1.17 -2.96
C LYS A 62 -10.81 0.87 -3.57
N VAL A 63 -10.56 -0.40 -3.87
CA VAL A 63 -9.36 -0.78 -4.63
C VAL A 63 -9.54 -0.35 -6.08
N LEU A 64 -8.60 0.45 -6.59
CA LEU A 64 -8.57 0.93 -7.97
C LEU A 64 -7.63 0.10 -8.85
N GLN A 65 -6.53 -0.38 -8.26
CA GLN A 65 -5.50 -1.14 -8.99
C GLN A 65 -4.69 -1.98 -8.01
N THR A 66 -4.28 -3.17 -8.45
CA THR A 66 -3.30 -4.00 -7.76
C THR A 66 -2.21 -4.37 -8.74
N ILE A 67 -0.96 -4.06 -8.39
CA ILE A 67 0.22 -4.43 -9.17
C ILE A 67 1.02 -5.43 -8.35
N SER A 68 1.10 -6.67 -8.83
CA SER A 68 2.02 -7.65 -8.27
C SER A 68 3.45 -7.20 -8.53
N VAL A 69 4.30 -7.28 -7.50
CA VAL A 69 5.74 -7.00 -7.63
C VAL A 69 6.57 -8.26 -7.44
N LYS A 70 5.91 -9.42 -7.34
CA LYS A 70 6.53 -10.73 -7.19
C LYS A 70 7.51 -11.06 -8.33
N ASP A 71 7.15 -10.75 -9.57
CA ASP A 71 8.01 -11.06 -10.72
C ASP A 71 9.32 -10.25 -10.73
N LYS A 72 9.38 -9.17 -9.94
CA LYS A 72 10.57 -8.30 -9.82
C LYS A 72 11.38 -8.62 -8.56
N PHE A 73 10.69 -8.91 -7.46
CA PHE A 73 11.32 -9.02 -6.13
C PHE A 73 11.16 -10.39 -5.49
N GLY A 74 10.60 -11.37 -6.22
CA GLY A 74 10.31 -12.70 -5.70
C GLY A 74 9.40 -12.64 -4.48
N ASN A 75 9.84 -13.30 -3.41
CA ASN A 75 9.14 -13.36 -2.12
C ASN A 75 9.61 -12.27 -1.13
N THR A 76 10.39 -11.29 -1.57
CA THR A 76 10.83 -10.19 -0.68
C THR A 76 9.62 -9.35 -0.28
N LEU A 77 9.42 -9.19 1.03
CA LEU A 77 8.37 -8.33 1.58
C LEU A 77 8.63 -6.87 1.19
N VAL A 78 7.58 -6.20 0.72
CA VAL A 78 7.60 -4.75 0.45
C VAL A 78 6.95 -4.04 1.61
N SER A 79 7.63 -3.03 2.15
CA SER A 79 7.13 -2.23 3.27
C SER A 79 6.54 -0.91 2.80
N GLU A 80 6.96 -0.41 1.64
CA GLU A 80 6.52 0.89 1.13
C GLU A 80 6.35 0.88 -0.39
N VAL A 81 5.31 1.58 -0.84
CA VAL A 81 5.10 1.94 -2.25
C VAL A 81 4.71 3.41 -2.31
N ASN A 82 5.53 4.23 -2.97
CA ASN A 82 5.30 5.66 -3.11
C ASN A 82 5.32 6.06 -4.59
N GLU A 83 4.30 6.78 -5.05
CA GLU A 83 4.24 7.28 -6.44
C GLU A 83 4.88 8.66 -6.55
N PHE A 84 5.84 8.80 -7.46
CA PHE A 84 6.44 10.09 -7.77
C PHE A 84 6.86 10.16 -9.23
N LYS A 85 6.42 11.22 -9.93
CA LYS A 85 6.75 11.49 -11.34
C LYS A 85 6.56 10.27 -12.28
N GLY A 86 5.44 9.55 -12.15
CA GLY A 86 5.10 8.42 -13.00
C GLY A 86 5.84 7.11 -12.68
N SER A 87 6.46 7.02 -11.50
CA SER A 87 7.10 5.79 -11.03
C SER A 87 6.66 5.45 -9.61
N LEU A 88 6.59 4.15 -9.31
CA LEU A 88 6.50 3.62 -7.97
C LEU A 88 7.89 3.35 -7.41
N TYR A 89 8.19 3.97 -6.28
CA TYR A 89 9.37 3.74 -5.48
C TYR A 89 9.02 2.74 -4.39
N ILE A 90 9.78 1.66 -4.32
CA ILE A 90 9.45 0.48 -3.53
C ILE A 90 10.52 0.29 -2.48
N GLY A 91 10.10 0.38 -1.22
CA GLY A 91 10.92 0.15 -0.04
C GLY A 91 10.72 -1.25 0.52
N THR A 92 11.77 -1.77 1.14
CA THR A 92 11.79 -3.10 1.74
C THR A 92 12.59 -3.03 3.05
N LEU A 93 12.24 -3.83 4.06
CA LEU A 93 13.01 -3.95 5.29
C LEU A 93 14.23 -4.88 5.17
N PHE A 94 14.14 -5.92 4.34
CA PHE A 94 15.11 -7.03 4.32
C PHE A 94 15.82 -7.23 2.96
N GLY A 95 15.30 -6.64 1.90
CA GLY A 95 15.94 -6.58 0.59
C GLY A 95 17.06 -5.54 0.56
N THR A 96 18.08 -5.82 -0.24
CA THR A 96 19.29 -5.01 -0.39
C THR A 96 19.19 -3.98 -1.52
N PHE A 97 17.97 -3.54 -1.85
CA PHE A 97 17.70 -2.66 -2.99
C PHE A 97 16.61 -1.64 -2.70
N ALA A 98 16.61 -0.55 -3.47
CA ALA A 98 15.46 0.33 -3.65
C ALA A 98 14.84 0.05 -5.03
N GLY A 99 13.57 -0.35 -5.07
CA GLY A 99 12.90 -0.70 -6.31
C GLY A 99 12.30 0.52 -7.00
N ILE A 100 12.40 0.58 -8.33
CA ILE A 100 11.69 1.56 -9.15
C ILE A 100 10.91 0.82 -10.22
N LEU A 101 9.59 1.03 -10.24
CA LEU A 101 8.70 0.50 -11.27
C LEU A 101 8.05 1.68 -11.99
N LYS A 102 8.22 1.75 -13.32
CA LYS A 102 7.56 2.77 -14.14
C LYS A 102 6.08 2.41 -14.33
N LEU A 103 5.19 3.39 -14.11
CA LEU A 103 3.75 3.27 -14.34
C LEU A 103 3.38 3.51 -15.81
#